data_AF-A0A849M833-F1
#
_entry.id   AF-A0A849M833-F1
#
_cell.length_a   1.000
_cell.length_b   1.000
_cell.length_c   1.000
_cell.angle_alpha   90.00
_cell.angle_beta   90.00
_cell.angle_gamma   90.00
#
_symmetry.space_group_name_H-M   'P 1'
#
loop_
_entity.id
_entity.type
_entity.pdbx_description
1 polymer ?
#
loop_
_entity_poly.entity_id
_entity_poly.type
_entity_poly.pdbx_seq_one_letter_code
_entity_poly.pdbx_strand_id
1 'polypeptide(L)'
;MQKKTPLIIEAESGFKILFAEVQQTSNESNNWKVRISSNQKRISINFDYFDFKEGCLIKIIHTGNSSDSLHVYGTVLGVGDIKSTTMKKRNLNIMVWLMALGFPLFASFMFVTSIFFPELKSFAERYFSYIFLVVISPPLIFAKFFYKNLNCIPKNILVEEGDSSLIELGFPKKGEKKKSFLKKYLAS
;
A
#
# COMPACT_ATOMS: atom_id res chain seq x y z
N MET A 1 -9.54 -31.74 -13.00
CA MET A 1 -10.48 -30.70 -12.51
C MET A 1 -9.89 -30.07 -11.26
N GLN A 2 -9.51 -28.80 -11.28
CA GLN A 2 -9.13 -28.10 -10.04
C GLN A 2 -10.38 -27.87 -9.19
N LYS A 3 -10.35 -28.36 -7.95
CA LYS A 3 -11.43 -28.17 -6.98
C LYS A 3 -11.46 -26.70 -6.57
N LYS A 4 -12.58 -26.00 -6.85
CA LYS A 4 -12.76 -24.61 -6.44
C LYS A 4 -12.87 -24.57 -4.91
N THR A 5 -11.86 -24.04 -4.25
CA THR A 5 -11.87 -23.83 -2.79
C THR A 5 -12.11 -22.35 -2.54
N PRO A 6 -13.20 -21.97 -1.85
CA PRO A 6 -13.48 -20.57 -1.55
C PRO A 6 -12.37 -19.95 -0.71
N LEU A 7 -12.20 -18.63 -0.82
CA LEU A 7 -11.22 -17.90 -0.03
C LEU A 7 -11.75 -17.73 1.41
N ILE A 8 -11.03 -18.28 2.37
CA ILE A 8 -11.39 -18.33 3.78
C ILE A 8 -10.22 -17.80 4.60
N ILE A 9 -10.52 -16.97 5.60
CA ILE A 9 -9.57 -16.61 6.65
C ILE A 9 -10.04 -17.28 7.93
N GLU A 10 -9.17 -18.03 8.60
CA GLU A 10 -9.49 -18.73 9.83
C GLU A 10 -8.56 -18.29 10.95
N ALA A 11 -9.14 -18.03 12.12
CA ALA A 11 -8.39 -17.74 13.33
C ALA A 11 -7.91 -19.04 13.98
N GLU A 12 -6.68 -19.01 14.49
CA GLU A 12 -6.09 -20.10 15.25
C GLU A 12 -6.95 -20.46 16.49
N SER A 13 -6.74 -21.66 17.03
CA SER A 13 -7.44 -22.13 18.23
C SER A 13 -7.33 -21.11 19.38
N GLY A 14 -8.41 -20.93 20.13
CA GLY A 14 -8.49 -19.91 21.20
C GLY A 14 -8.79 -18.46 20.78
N PHE A 15 -8.53 -18.04 19.52
CA PHE A 15 -8.81 -16.66 19.10
C PHE A 15 -10.16 -16.47 18.39
N LYS A 16 -10.72 -15.26 18.40
CA LYS A 16 -11.99 -14.93 17.74
C LYS A 16 -11.83 -13.73 16.83
N ILE A 17 -12.61 -13.73 15.76
CA ILE A 17 -12.76 -12.64 14.81
C ILE A 17 -13.96 -11.82 15.24
N LEU A 18 -13.69 -10.58 15.64
CA LEU A 18 -14.70 -9.66 16.14
C LEU A 18 -15.36 -8.88 15.01
N PHE A 19 -14.56 -8.52 14.00
CA PHE A 19 -15.00 -7.63 12.93
C PHE A 19 -14.21 -7.89 11.65
N ALA A 20 -14.87 -7.75 10.51
CA ALA A 20 -14.28 -7.86 9.19
C ALA A 20 -15.07 -6.98 8.21
N GLU A 21 -14.38 -6.09 7.50
CA GLU A 21 -15.00 -5.14 6.58
C GLU A 21 -14.11 -4.86 5.37
N VAL A 22 -14.72 -4.70 4.21
CA VAL A 22 -14.05 -4.20 3.01
C VAL A 22 -13.88 -2.68 3.15
N GLN A 23 -12.64 -2.21 3.30
CA GLN A 23 -12.33 -0.78 3.43
C GLN A 23 -12.17 -0.12 2.07
N GLN A 24 -11.57 -0.83 1.11
CA GLN A 24 -11.26 -0.29 -0.19
C GLN A 24 -11.29 -1.38 -1.25
N THR A 25 -11.82 -1.04 -2.41
CA THR A 25 -11.72 -1.86 -3.61
C THR A 25 -11.15 -1.02 -4.74
N SER A 26 -10.35 -1.65 -5.60
CA SER A 26 -9.89 -1.06 -6.86
C SER A 26 -11.05 -0.85 -7.85
N ASN A 27 -12.04 -1.74 -7.82
CA ASN A 27 -13.20 -1.73 -8.70
C ASN A 27 -14.45 -2.16 -7.91
N GLU A 28 -15.47 -1.31 -7.87
CA GLU A 28 -16.71 -1.57 -7.14
C GLU A 28 -17.52 -2.70 -7.78
N SER A 29 -17.39 -2.90 -9.10
CA SER A 29 -18.09 -3.95 -9.84
C SER A 29 -17.65 -5.37 -9.44
N ASN A 30 -16.52 -5.53 -8.75
CA ASN A 30 -16.05 -6.83 -8.26
C ASN A 30 -16.89 -7.38 -7.09
N ASN A 31 -17.70 -6.52 -6.46
CA ASN A 31 -18.72 -6.91 -5.46
C ASN A 31 -18.16 -7.77 -4.31
N TRP A 32 -17.05 -7.34 -3.73
CA TRP A 32 -16.40 -8.02 -2.61
C TRP A 32 -17.35 -8.11 -1.40
N LYS A 33 -17.57 -9.33 -0.91
CA LYS A 33 -18.41 -9.64 0.24
C LYS A 33 -17.60 -10.41 1.26
N VAL A 34 -17.65 -9.94 2.49
CA VAL A 34 -16.96 -10.52 3.63
C VAL A 34 -18.00 -10.92 4.66
N ARG A 35 -18.03 -12.19 5.06
CA ARG A 35 -18.96 -12.67 6.08
C ARG A 35 -18.23 -13.46 7.15
N ILE A 36 -18.41 -13.02 8.40
CA ILE A 36 -17.92 -13.73 9.58
C ILE A 36 -18.87 -14.90 9.86
N SER A 37 -18.31 -16.06 10.19
CA SER A 37 -19.07 -17.23 10.60
C SER A 37 -19.73 -17.02 11.96
N SER A 38 -20.82 -17.74 12.24
CA SER A 38 -21.53 -17.68 13.52
C SER A 38 -20.65 -17.99 14.73
N ASN A 39 -19.66 -18.88 14.56
CA ASN A 39 -18.69 -19.23 15.60
C ASN A 39 -17.53 -18.23 15.73
N GLN A 40 -17.53 -17.12 14.97
CA GLN A 40 -16.49 -16.08 14.98
C GLN A 40 -15.07 -16.61 14.73
N LYS A 41 -14.92 -17.78 14.11
CA LYS A 41 -13.62 -18.38 13.80
C LYS A 41 -13.18 -18.19 12.36
N ARG A 42 -14.11 -17.92 11.47
CA ARG A 42 -13.86 -17.87 10.04
C ARG A 42 -14.46 -16.63 9.40
N ILE A 43 -13.79 -16.15 8.36
CA ILE A 43 -14.29 -15.19 7.42
C ILE A 43 -14.36 -15.88 6.07
N SER A 44 -15.51 -15.83 5.43
CA SER A 44 -15.67 -16.19 4.02
C SER A 44 -15.58 -14.93 3.16
N ILE A 45 -14.74 -14.97 2.13
CA ILE A 45 -14.55 -13.89 1.17
C ILE A 45 -15.10 -14.35 -0.18
N ASN A 46 -16.08 -13.61 -0.69
CA ASN A 46 -16.68 -13.84 -2.00
C ASN A 46 -16.53 -12.59 -2.87
N PHE A 47 -16.41 -12.78 -4.17
CA PHE A 47 -16.32 -11.72 -5.16
C PHE A 47 -16.84 -12.28 -6.50
N ASP A 48 -17.34 -11.40 -7.36
CA ASP A 48 -17.90 -11.80 -8.66
C ASP A 48 -16.80 -11.96 -9.70
N TYR A 49 -15.81 -11.05 -9.69
CA TYR A 49 -14.66 -11.07 -10.59
C TYR A 49 -13.42 -10.46 -9.90
N PHE A 50 -12.23 -10.89 -10.33
CA PHE A 50 -10.94 -10.38 -9.85
C PHE A 50 -9.91 -10.47 -10.98
N ASP A 51 -9.50 -9.32 -11.52
CA ASP A 51 -8.53 -9.25 -12.61
C ASP A 51 -7.09 -8.97 -12.15
N PHE A 52 -6.15 -9.15 -13.07
CA PHE A 52 -4.76 -8.76 -12.90
C PHE A 52 -4.61 -7.26 -12.64
N LYS A 53 -3.86 -6.91 -11.59
CA LYS A 53 -3.66 -5.53 -11.05
C LYS A 53 -4.85 -4.92 -10.32
N GLU A 54 -5.91 -5.69 -10.11
CA GLU A 54 -6.95 -5.29 -9.17
C GLU A 54 -6.60 -5.79 -7.75
N GLY A 55 -7.31 -5.25 -6.77
CA GLY A 55 -7.10 -5.57 -5.36
C GLY A 55 -8.26 -5.09 -4.48
N CYS A 56 -8.31 -5.64 -3.28
CA CYS A 56 -9.26 -5.30 -2.23
C CYS A 56 -8.53 -5.25 -0.88
N LEU A 57 -8.86 -4.26 -0.05
CA LEU A 57 -8.35 -4.11 1.30
C LEU A 57 -9.45 -4.51 2.29
N ILE A 58 -9.21 -5.60 3.02
CA ILE A 58 -10.12 -6.10 4.05
C ILE A 58 -9.49 -5.82 5.42
N LYS A 59 -10.19 -5.06 6.25
CA LYS A 59 -9.79 -4.80 7.64
C LYS A 59 -10.41 -5.86 8.54
N ILE A 60 -9.58 -6.51 9.34
CA ILE A 60 -9.97 -7.58 10.25
C ILE A 60 -9.56 -7.19 11.67
N ILE A 61 -10.48 -7.32 12.63
CA ILE A 61 -10.20 -7.17 14.06
C ILE A 61 -10.41 -8.53 14.70
N HIS A 62 -9.37 -9.03 15.36
CA HIS A 62 -9.38 -10.32 16.03
C HIS A 62 -8.76 -10.20 17.44
N THR A 63 -9.00 -11.19 18.28
CA THR A 63 -8.51 -11.23 19.67
C THR A 63 -7.09 -11.76 19.82
N GLY A 64 -6.39 -12.01 18.71
CA GLY A 64 -5.01 -12.52 18.71
C GLY A 64 -3.99 -11.41 18.84
N ASN A 65 -2.81 -11.74 19.36
CA ASN A 65 -1.75 -10.75 19.62
C ASN A 65 -0.94 -10.39 18.37
N SER A 66 -0.99 -11.21 17.32
CA SER A 66 -0.27 -11.01 16.05
C SER A 66 -1.13 -11.42 14.86
N SER A 67 -0.85 -10.85 13.68
CA SER A 67 -1.41 -11.27 12.39
C SER A 67 -1.17 -12.75 12.08
N ASP A 68 -0.14 -13.36 12.68
CA ASP A 68 0.19 -14.78 12.47
C ASP A 68 -0.87 -15.73 13.03
N SER A 69 -1.75 -15.23 13.91
CA SER A 69 -2.90 -15.96 14.44
C SER A 69 -4.07 -16.09 13.45
N LEU A 70 -3.94 -15.53 12.25
CA LEU A 70 -4.89 -15.66 11.14
C LEU A 70 -4.23 -16.41 9.97
N HIS A 71 -4.94 -17.39 9.46
CA HIS A 71 -4.50 -18.18 8.30
C HIS A 71 -5.45 -17.98 7.13
N VAL A 72 -4.89 -17.80 5.94
CA VAL A 72 -5.66 -17.63 4.71
C VAL A 72 -5.59 -18.93 3.90
N TYR A 73 -6.75 -19.45 3.54
CA TYR A 73 -6.92 -20.68 2.77
C TYR A 73 -7.80 -20.41 1.56
N GLY A 74 -7.61 -21.20 0.50
CA GLY A 74 -8.44 -21.13 -0.69
C GLY A 74 -7.63 -21.17 -1.97
N THR A 75 -8.31 -21.10 -3.10
CA THR A 75 -7.66 -21.10 -4.41
C THR A 75 -8.37 -20.10 -5.31
N VAL A 76 -7.59 -19.17 -5.90
CA VAL A 76 -8.09 -18.26 -6.92
C VAL A 76 -7.70 -18.81 -8.28
N LEU A 77 -8.69 -19.03 -9.16
CA LEU A 77 -8.44 -19.59 -10.48
C LEU A 77 -7.58 -18.64 -11.31
N GLY A 78 -6.56 -19.19 -11.98
CA GLY A 78 -5.64 -18.40 -12.81
C GLY A 78 -4.57 -17.65 -12.02
N VAL A 79 -4.53 -17.79 -10.69
CA VAL A 79 -3.50 -17.23 -9.81
C VAL A 79 -2.72 -18.38 -9.18
N GLY A 80 -1.42 -18.17 -8.93
CA GLY A 80 -0.58 -19.12 -8.19
C GLY A 80 -0.93 -19.20 -6.70
N ASP A 81 -0.04 -19.79 -5.92
CA ASP A 81 -0.24 -19.96 -4.48
C ASP A 81 -0.35 -18.62 -3.75
N ILE A 82 -1.22 -18.58 -2.74
CA ILE A 82 -1.39 -17.44 -1.86
C ILE A 82 -0.14 -17.31 -0.99
N LYS A 83 0.55 -16.16 -1.07
CA LYS A 83 1.73 -15.87 -0.27
C LYS A 83 1.42 -14.79 0.75
N SER A 84 1.89 -14.98 1.99
CA SER A 84 1.91 -13.91 2.98
C SER A 84 3.10 -13.00 2.70
N THR A 85 2.86 -11.70 2.71
CA THR A 85 3.91 -10.68 2.66
C THR A 85 3.74 -9.75 3.85
N THR A 86 4.85 -9.52 4.57
CA THR A 86 4.86 -8.54 5.64
C THR A 86 5.13 -7.17 5.04
N MET A 87 4.17 -6.27 5.18
CA MET A 87 4.35 -4.90 4.71
C MET A 87 5.44 -4.23 5.58
N LYS A 88 6.59 -3.94 4.98
CA LYS A 88 7.63 -3.14 5.63
C LYS A 88 7.04 -1.76 5.93
N LYS A 89 6.80 -1.46 7.21
CA LYS A 89 6.23 -0.18 7.63
C LYS A 89 7.11 0.94 7.09
N ARG A 90 6.62 1.69 6.09
CA ARG A 90 7.35 2.80 5.50
C ARG A 90 7.53 3.84 6.61
N ASN A 91 8.77 4.01 7.05
CA ASN A 91 9.11 4.91 8.15
C ASN A 91 9.01 6.36 7.65
N LEU A 92 7.79 6.90 7.61
CA LEU A 92 7.49 8.27 7.17
C LEU A 92 8.09 9.35 8.11
N ASN A 93 8.65 8.95 9.25
CA ASN A 93 9.07 9.87 10.30
C ASN A 93 10.31 10.68 9.96
N ILE A 94 11.17 10.24 9.03
CA ILE A 94 12.46 10.92 8.82
C ILE A 94 12.29 12.30 8.17
N MET A 95 11.38 12.45 7.21
CA MET A 95 11.15 13.75 6.56
C MET A 95 10.39 14.72 7.47
N VAL A 96 9.45 14.20 8.28
CA VAL A 96 8.72 14.99 9.29
C VAL A 96 9.69 15.49 10.37
N TRP A 97 10.62 14.65 10.82
CA TRP A 97 11.67 15.04 11.76
C TRP A 97 12.63 16.10 11.17
N LEU A 98 13.04 15.94 9.92
CA LEU A 98 13.89 16.92 9.24
C LEU A 98 13.20 18.28 9.08
N MET A 99 11.88 18.31 8.82
CA MET A 99 11.12 19.56 8.79
C MET A 99 10.95 20.17 10.19
N ALA A 100 10.69 19.35 11.21
CA ALA A 100 10.54 19.81 12.59
C ALA A 100 11.82 20.43 13.18
N LEU A 101 12.99 19.88 12.84
CA LEU A 101 14.28 20.42 13.27
C LEU A 101 14.84 21.50 12.34
N GLY A 102 14.61 21.38 11.02
CA GLY A 102 15.17 22.30 10.03
C GLY A 102 14.58 23.71 10.11
N PHE A 103 13.27 23.83 10.35
CA PHE A 103 12.60 25.13 10.44
C PHE A 103 13.10 26.02 11.60
N PRO A 104 13.20 25.53 12.87
CA PRO A 104 13.69 26.36 13.96
C PRO A 104 15.17 26.74 13.81
N LEU A 105 16.01 25.86 13.26
CA LEU A 105 17.41 26.18 12.97
C LEU A 105 17.54 27.28 11.91
N PHE A 106 16.73 27.19 10.85
CA PHE A 106 16.71 28.22 9.80
C PHE A 106 16.17 29.56 10.34
N ALA A 107 15.09 29.54 11.13
CA ALA A 107 14.55 30.75 11.75
C ALA A 107 15.55 31.39 12.73
N SER A 108 16.25 30.57 13.52
CA SER A 108 17.28 31.04 14.44
C SER A 108 18.46 31.66 13.70
N PHE A 109 18.92 31.04 12.61
CA PHE A 109 19.97 31.59 11.75
C PHE A 109 19.58 32.95 11.16
N MET A 110 18.37 33.05 10.61
CA MET A 110 17.83 34.31 10.07
C MET A 110 17.76 35.41 11.13
N PHE A 111 17.39 35.06 12.36
CA PHE A 111 17.35 35.99 13.49
C PHE A 111 18.75 36.52 13.85
N VAL A 112 19.74 35.63 13.93
CA VAL A 112 21.14 36.02 14.20
C VAL A 112 21.68 36.92 13.10
N THR A 113 21.49 36.56 11.82
CA THR A 113 21.97 37.39 10.70
C THR A 113 21.36 38.79 10.67
N SER A 114 20.12 38.96 11.16
CA SER A 114 19.45 40.26 11.28
C SER A 114 20.08 41.19 12.33
N ILE A 115 20.74 40.63 13.33
CA ILE A 115 21.45 41.39 14.38
C ILE A 115 22.78 41.92 13.84
N PHE A 116 23.52 41.11 13.09
CA PHE A 116 24.87 41.45 12.63
C PHE A 116 24.91 42.34 11.40
N PHE A 117 23.87 42.31 10.55
CA PHE A 117 23.87 43.05 9.28
C PHE A 117 22.62 43.93 9.14
N PRO A 118 22.59 45.11 9.79
CA PRO A 118 21.43 46.00 9.77
C PRO A 118 21.14 46.60 8.39
N GLU A 119 22.14 46.73 7.53
CA GLU A 119 22.01 47.23 6.16
C GLU A 119 21.13 46.33 5.28
N LEU A 120 21.12 45.02 5.58
CA LEU A 120 20.29 44.00 4.93
C LEU A 120 18.80 44.10 5.33
N LYS A 121 18.43 44.83 6.40
CA LYS A 121 17.02 44.98 6.81
C LYS A 121 16.17 45.68 5.76
N SER A 122 16.70 46.74 5.16
CA SER A 122 16.00 47.50 4.11
C SER A 122 15.73 46.64 2.86
N PHE A 123 16.64 45.73 2.54
CA PHE A 123 16.49 44.76 1.47
C PHE A 123 15.47 43.68 1.87
N ALA A 124 15.56 43.15 3.09
CA ALA A 124 14.65 42.13 3.60
C ALA A 124 13.19 42.61 3.61
N GLU A 125 12.90 43.85 4.04
CA GLU A 125 11.54 44.41 4.03
C GLU A 125 10.95 44.48 2.62
N ARG A 126 11.78 44.81 1.62
CA ARG A 126 11.33 44.92 0.22
C ARG A 126 10.98 43.57 -0.39
N TYR A 127 11.64 42.49 0.05
CA TYR A 127 11.45 41.15 -0.47
C TYR A 127 10.70 40.21 0.48
N PHE A 128 10.29 40.68 1.65
CA PHE A 128 9.69 39.86 2.70
C PHE A 128 8.45 39.12 2.20
N SER A 129 7.56 39.82 1.47
CA SER A 129 6.35 39.22 0.90
C SER A 129 6.65 38.12 -0.14
N TYR A 130 7.68 38.32 -0.97
CA TYR A 130 8.11 37.35 -1.98
C TYR A 130 8.76 36.12 -1.36
N ILE A 131 9.62 36.32 -0.35
CA ILE A 131 10.26 35.24 0.40
C ILE A 131 9.19 34.42 1.14
N PHE A 132 8.22 35.07 1.77
CA PHE A 132 7.12 34.41 2.47
C PHE A 132 6.28 33.53 1.52
N LEU A 133 5.98 34.04 0.32
CA LEU A 133 5.28 33.29 -0.73
C LEU A 133 6.07 32.06 -1.21
N VAL A 134 7.38 32.21 -1.40
CA VAL A 134 8.26 31.12 -1.86
C VAL A 134 8.53 30.08 -0.77
N VAL A 135 8.51 30.46 0.51
CA VAL A 135 8.78 29.54 1.63
C VAL A 135 7.52 28.79 2.08
N ILE A 136 6.33 29.41 2.00
CA ILE A 136 5.08 28.81 2.50
C ILE A 136 4.34 28.00 1.42
N SER A 137 4.48 28.36 0.14
CA SER A 137 3.82 27.63 -0.93
C SER A 137 4.31 26.19 -1.10
N PRO A 138 5.62 25.85 -1.01
CA PRO A 138 6.08 24.48 -1.20
C PRO A 138 5.57 23.52 -0.13
N PRO A 139 5.57 23.84 1.19
CA PRO A 139 4.98 23.00 2.22
C PRO A 139 3.50 22.67 1.98
N LEU A 140 2.70 23.63 1.52
CA LEU A 140 1.26 23.42 1.25
C LEU A 140 1.03 22.52 0.04
N ILE A 141 1.79 22.74 -1.04
CA ILE A 141 1.73 21.91 -2.26
C ILE A 141 2.22 20.49 -1.94
N PHE A 142 3.32 20.36 -1.18
CA PHE A 142 3.83 19.07 -0.73
C PHE A 142 2.84 18.37 0.20
N ALA A 143 2.25 19.07 1.18
CA ALA A 143 1.27 18.48 2.10
C ALA A 143 0.06 17.94 1.34
N LYS A 144 -0.47 18.69 0.36
CA LYS A 144 -1.58 18.26 -0.49
C LYS A 144 -1.20 17.06 -1.38
N PHE A 145 0.01 17.07 -1.95
CA PHE A 145 0.54 15.96 -2.74
C PHE A 145 0.74 14.69 -1.90
N PHE A 146 1.28 14.82 -0.69
CA PHE A 146 1.47 13.71 0.24
C PHE A 146 0.14 13.16 0.77
N TYR A 147 -0.81 14.02 1.11
CA TYR A 147 -2.14 13.59 1.57
C TYR A 147 -2.87 12.79 0.49
N LYS A 148 -2.77 13.21 -0.78
CA LYS A 148 -3.34 12.46 -1.92
C LYS A 148 -2.65 11.11 -2.13
N ASN A 149 -1.34 11.04 -1.95
CA ASN A 149 -0.55 9.82 -2.20
C ASN A 149 -0.61 8.81 -1.04
N LEU A 150 -1.02 9.23 0.16
CA LEU A 150 -1.27 8.35 1.31
C LEU A 150 -2.59 7.58 1.21
N ASN A 151 -3.58 8.11 0.48
CA ASN A 151 -4.89 7.47 0.26
C ASN A 151 -4.91 6.53 -0.95
N CYS A 152 -3.80 6.46 -1.71
CA CYS A 152 -3.65 5.44 -2.74
C CYS A 152 -3.26 4.13 -2.07
N ILE A 153 -3.92 3.03 -2.46
CA ILE A 153 -3.48 1.66 -2.15
C ILE A 153 -1.96 1.63 -2.35
N PRO A 154 -1.17 1.21 -1.34
CA PRO A 154 0.28 1.23 -1.46
C PRO A 154 0.65 0.45 -2.73
N LYS A 155 1.32 1.11 -3.67
CA LYS A 155 1.72 0.52 -4.95
C LYS A 155 2.53 -0.76 -4.77
N ASN A 156 3.12 -0.98 -3.60
CA ASN A 156 3.81 -2.19 -3.19
C ASN A 156 2.90 -3.45 -3.14
N ILE A 157 1.57 -3.31 -3.19
CA ILE A 157 0.62 -4.42 -3.36
C ILE A 157 0.52 -4.83 -4.84
N LEU A 158 0.81 -3.91 -5.77
CA LEU A 158 0.98 -4.24 -7.19
C LEU A 158 2.41 -4.76 -7.37
N VAL A 159 2.58 -6.04 -7.06
CA VAL A 159 3.71 -6.91 -7.46
C VAL A 159 5.01 -6.15 -7.73
N GLU A 160 5.94 -6.17 -6.77
CA GLU A 160 7.31 -5.77 -7.02
C GLU A 160 7.82 -6.46 -8.29
N GLU A 161 7.96 -5.64 -9.33
CA GLU A 161 8.47 -5.99 -10.63
C GLU A 161 9.97 -6.28 -10.47
N GLY A 162 10.31 -7.52 -10.10
CA GLY A 162 11.72 -7.88 -9.95
C GLY A 162 12.07 -9.09 -9.10
N ASP A 163 11.13 -9.97 -8.73
CA ASP A 163 11.51 -11.19 -8.00
C ASP A 163 12.09 -12.23 -8.98
N SER A 164 13.43 -12.23 -9.09
CA SER A 164 14.27 -13.10 -9.92
C SER A 164 14.09 -14.61 -9.67
N SER A 165 13.27 -15.00 -8.70
CA SER A 165 12.88 -16.38 -8.39
C SER A 165 11.84 -16.97 -9.36
N LEU A 166 11.12 -16.15 -10.13
CA LEU A 166 10.13 -16.64 -11.12
C LEU A 166 10.74 -17.18 -12.42
N ILE A 167 12.03 -16.94 -12.66
CA ILE A 167 12.75 -17.45 -13.84
C ILE A 167 13.07 -18.96 -13.69
N GLU A 168 13.20 -19.46 -12.46
CA GLU A 168 13.45 -20.89 -12.20
C GLU A 168 12.20 -21.77 -12.39
N LEU A 169 11.00 -21.19 -12.40
CA LEU A 169 9.73 -21.90 -12.57
C LEU A 169 9.24 -21.96 -14.03
N GLY A 170 10.08 -21.61 -15.01
CA GLY A 170 9.80 -21.86 -16.43
C GLY A 170 8.72 -20.99 -17.07
N PHE A 171 8.37 -19.84 -16.47
CA PHE A 171 7.45 -18.89 -17.11
C PHE A 171 8.18 -18.07 -18.19
N PRO A 172 7.67 -18.03 -19.43
CA PRO A 172 8.34 -17.29 -20.50
C PRO A 172 8.27 -15.78 -20.25
N LYS A 173 9.40 -15.10 -20.46
CA LYS A 173 9.47 -13.63 -20.43
C LYS A 173 8.57 -13.05 -21.52
N LYS A 174 7.91 -11.94 -21.19
CA LYS A 174 7.06 -11.16 -22.09
C LYS A 174 7.87 -10.73 -23.33
N GLY A 175 7.59 -11.34 -24.48
CA GLY A 175 8.25 -11.05 -25.75
C GLY A 175 8.28 -12.21 -26.76
N GLU A 176 8.18 -13.46 -26.30
CA GLU A 176 8.13 -14.60 -27.22
C GLU A 176 6.71 -14.82 -27.78
N LYS A 177 6.62 -14.82 -29.11
CA LYS A 177 5.37 -14.98 -29.86
C LYS A 177 4.62 -16.25 -29.43
N LYS A 178 3.41 -16.03 -28.92
CA LYS A 178 2.34 -16.95 -28.46
C LYS A 178 1.96 -18.14 -29.36
N LYS A 179 2.67 -18.44 -30.47
CA LYS A 179 2.26 -19.45 -31.46
C LYS A 179 2.73 -20.88 -31.19
N SER A 180 3.66 -21.11 -30.26
CA SER A 180 4.20 -22.46 -29.98
C SER A 180 3.44 -23.21 -28.86
N PHE A 181 2.99 -22.51 -27.82
CA PHE A 181 2.46 -23.14 -26.61
C PHE A 181 1.07 -23.78 -26.78
N LEU A 182 0.25 -23.26 -27.69
CA LEU A 182 -1.10 -23.78 -27.96
C LEU A 182 -1.10 -25.08 -28.78
N LYS A 183 -0.02 -25.44 -29.46
CA LYS A 183 0.04 -26.65 -30.29
C LYS A 183 0.24 -27.93 -29.47
N LYS A 184 0.75 -27.82 -28.23
CA LYS A 184 1.02 -28.97 -27.36
C LYS A 184 -0.18 -29.42 -26.52
N TYR A 185 -1.20 -28.57 -26.38
CA TYR A 185 -2.40 -28.84 -25.58
C TYR A 185 -3.65 -29.17 -26.39
N LEU A 186 -3.58 -29.11 -27.73
CA LEU A 186 -4.68 -29.46 -28.64
C LEU A 186 -4.46 -30.79 -29.37
N ALA A 187 -3.42 -31.55 -29.00
CA ALA A 187 -3.07 -32.85 -29.62
C ALA A 187 -3.04 -34.01 -28.61
N SER A 188 -3.67 -33.87 -27.44
CA SER A 188 -3.82 -34.93 -26.44
C SER A 188 -5.29 -35.20 -26.16
#